data_AF-A0A090MPL3-F1
#
_entry.id   AF-A0A090MPL3-F1
#
_cell.length_a   1.000
_cell.length_b   1.000
_cell.length_c   1.000
_cell.angle_alpha   90.00
_cell.angle_beta   90.00
_cell.angle_gamma   90.00
#
_symmetry.space_group_name_H-M   'P 1'
#
loop_
_entity.id
_entity.type
_entity.pdbx_description
1 polymer ?
#
loop_
_entity_poly.entity_id
_entity_poly.type
_entity_poly.pdbx_seq_one_letter_code
_entity_poly.pdbx_strand_id
1 'polypeptide(L)' 'MKLVDGTEINSDKVKKARASMVSDMAKRQREYVKNQEIINSSWEYKKKIFKSLAGIISIVFISFVIQYYLSS' A
#
# COMPACT_ATOMS: atom_id res chain seq x y z
N MET A 1 28.51 11.64 -30.02
CA MET A 1 27.76 12.82 -29.57
C MET A 1 28.25 13.18 -28.18
N LYS A 2 28.82 14.39 -28.02
CA LYS A 2 29.36 14.89 -26.76
C LYS A 2 28.46 16.03 -26.26
N LEU A 3 28.31 16.14 -24.95
CA LEU A 3 27.62 17.26 -24.33
C LEU A 3 28.49 18.53 -24.38
N VAL A 4 27.88 19.69 -24.14
CA VAL A 4 28.53 21.02 -24.18
C VAL A 4 29.71 21.13 -23.21
N ASP A 5 29.72 20.31 -22.16
CA ASP A 5 30.78 20.19 -21.15
C ASP A 5 31.93 19.23 -21.55
N GLY A 6 31.89 18.68 -22.76
CA GLY A 6 32.89 17.72 -23.27
C GLY A 6 32.64 16.26 -22.86
N THR A 7 31.58 15.99 -22.08
CA THR A 7 31.27 14.63 -21.62
C THR A 7 30.78 13.75 -22.76
N GLU A 8 31.40 12.58 -22.93
CA GLU A 8 30.98 11.56 -23.89
C GLU A 8 29.76 10.79 -23.37
N ILE A 9 28.60 11.06 -24.00
CA ILE A 9 27.30 10.46 -23.68
C ILE A 9 27.35 8.92 -23.77
N ASN A 10 28.19 8.38 -24.65
CA ASN A 10 28.26 6.95 -24.93
C ASN A 10 29.50 6.27 -24.33
N SER A 11 30.17 6.91 -23.36
CA SER A 11 31.29 6.28 -22.66
C SER A 11 30.80 5.17 -21.73
N ASP A 12 31.61 4.12 -21.56
CA ASP A 12 31.25 2.98 -20.71
C ASP A 12 31.05 3.38 -19.25
N LYS A 13 31.71 4.45 -18.79
CA LYS A 13 31.50 5.04 -17.47
C LYS A 13 30.08 5.59 -17.30
N VAL A 14 29.58 6.32 -18.30
CA VAL A 14 28.21 6.90 -18.27
C VAL A 14 27.15 5.79 -18.38
N LYS A 15 27.39 4.76 -19.20
CA LYS A 15 26.50 3.58 -19.26
C LYS A 15 26.42 2.84 -17.93
N LYS A 16 27.57 2.62 -17.28
CA LYS A 16 27.65 1.96 -15.98
C LYS A 16 26.98 2.79 -14.87
N ALA A 17 27.16 4.11 -14.88
CA ALA A 17 26.47 5.02 -13.96
C ALA A 17 24.96 4.96 -14.14
N ARG A 18 24.46 5.01 -15.39
CA ARG A 18 23.02 4.88 -15.69
C ARG A 18 22.47 3.52 -15.23
N ALA A 19 23.18 2.43 -15.52
CA ALA A 19 22.76 1.10 -15.08
C ALA A 19 22.71 0.98 -13.55
N SER A 20 23.67 1.58 -12.85
CA SER A 20 23.69 1.63 -11.38
C SER A 20 22.53 2.47 -10.82
N MET A 21 22.19 3.58 -11.45
CA MET A 21 21.04 4.40 -11.03
C MET A 21 19.72 3.67 -11.25
N VAL A 22 19.56 2.98 -12.39
CA VAL A 22 18.36 2.19 -12.68
C VAL A 22 18.23 1.02 -11.71
N SER A 23 19.33 0.35 -11.35
CA SER A 23 19.28 -0.76 -10.39
C SER A 23 18.93 -0.29 -8.98
N ASP A 24 19.47 0.85 -8.54
CA ASP A 24 19.14 1.46 -7.26
C ASP A 24 17.67 1.93 -7.21
N MET A 25 17.20 2.55 -8.29
CA MET A 25 15.80 2.99 -8.41
C MET A 25 14.84 1.79 -8.41
N ALA A 26 15.19 0.70 -9.11
CA ALA A 26 14.42 -0.54 -9.10
C ALA A 26 14.39 -1.20 -7.71
N LYS A 27 15.51 -1.15 -6.96
CA LYS A 27 15.57 -1.66 -5.58
C LYS A 27 14.64 -0.87 -4.66
N ARG A 28 14.71 0.47 -4.71
CA ARG A 28 13.82 1.33 -3.93
C ARG A 28 12.36 1.10 -4.30
N GLN A 29 12.03 0.98 -5.58
CA GLN A 29 10.66 0.72 -6.03
C GLN A 29 10.11 -0.58 -5.44
N ARG A 30 10.90 -1.65 -5.40
CA ARG A 30 10.48 -2.92 -4.76
C ARG A 30 10.24 -2.77 -3.26
N GLU A 31 11.08 -2.02 -2.56
CA GLU A 31 10.91 -1.74 -1.13
C GLU A 31 9.64 -0.91 -0.88
N TYR A 32 9.37 0.11 -1.70
CA TYR A 32 8.13 0.89 -1.62
C TYR A 32 6.88 0.05 -1.88
N VAL A 33 6.88 -0.79 -2.91
CA VAL A 33 5.75 -1.68 -3.24
C VAL A 33 5.49 -2.66 -2.10
N LYS A 34 6.54 -3.29 -1.56
CA LYS A 34 6.42 -4.22 -0.43
C LYS A 34 5.84 -3.53 0.81
N ASN A 35 6.28 -2.31 1.11
CA ASN A 35 5.77 -1.54 2.25
C ASN A 35 4.30 -1.11 2.03
N GLN A 36 3.93 -0.70 0.82
CA GLN A 36 2.53 -0.39 0.48
C GLN A 36 1.63 -1.62 0.59
N GLU A 37 2.10 -2.79 0.15
CA GLU A 37 1.33 -4.04 0.22
C GLU A 37 1.05 -4.43 1.68
N ILE A 38 2.04 -4.28 2.57
CA ILE A 38 1.87 -4.52 4.01
C ILE A 38 0.84 -3.54 4.62
N ILE A 39 0.91 -2.26 4.27
CA ILE A 39 -0.01 -1.23 4.76
C ILE A 39 -1.44 -1.49 4.26
N ASN A 40 -1.60 -1.80 2.98
CA ASN A 40 -2.90 -2.09 2.37
C ASN A 40 -3.52 -3.35 2.97
N SER A 41 -2.74 -4.42 3.13
CA SER A 41 -3.18 -5.66 3.77
C SER A 41 -3.65 -5.43 5.21
N SER A 42 -2.93 -4.61 5.98
CA SER A 42 -3.34 -4.23 7.34
C SER A 42 -4.67 -3.46 7.35
N TRP A 43 -4.87 -2.55 6.40
CA TRP A 43 -6.08 -1.75 6.32
C TRP A 43 -7.31 -2.59 5.92
N GLU A 44 -7.16 -3.50 4.97
CA GLU A 44 -8.23 -4.43 4.59
C GLU A 44 -8.63 -5.36 5.75
N TYR A 45 -7.65 -5.87 6.50
CA TYR A 45 -7.90 -6.68 7.68
C TYR A 45 -8.68 -5.91 8.75
N LYS A 46 -8.25 -4.67 9.08
CA LYS A 46 -8.95 -3.79 10.02
C LYS A 46 -10.38 -3.49 9.56
N LYS A 47 -10.59 -3.25 8.26
CA LYS A 47 -11.91 -3.02 7.67
C LYS A 47 -12.83 -4.23 7.80
N LYS A 48 -12.30 -5.45 7.62
CA LYS A 48 -13.06 -6.69 7.79
C LYS A 48 -13.50 -6.89 9.24
N ILE A 49 -12.61 -6.64 10.20
CA ILE A 49 -12.96 -6.69 11.64
C ILE A 49 -14.06 -5.67 11.96
N PHE A 50 -13.92 -4.43 11.50
CA PHE A 50 -14.89 -3.39 11.79
C PHE A 50 -16.28 -3.72 11.23
N LYS A 51 -16.35 -4.25 10.00
CA LYS A 51 -17.62 -4.73 9.41
C LYS A 51 -18.23 -5.87 10.22
N SER A 52 -17.42 -6.82 10.67
CA SER A 52 -17.90 -7.94 11.49
C SER A 52 -18.47 -7.44 12.82
N LEU A 53 -17.75 -6.54 13.49
CA LEU A 53 -18.18 -5.96 14.77
C LEU A 53 -19.49 -5.15 14.61
N ALA A 54 -19.59 -4.33 13.56
CA ALA A 54 -20.81 -3.57 13.27
C ALA A 54 -22.03 -4.48 13.01
N GLY A 55 -21.82 -5.64 12.38
CA GLY A 55 -22.85 -6.64 12.19
C GLY A 55 -23.35 -7.22 13.51
N ILE A 56 -22.42 -7.61 14.40
CA ILE A 56 -22.77 -8.13 15.73
C ILE A 56 -23.56 -7.10 16.54
N ILE A 57 -23.09 -5.84 16.57
CA ILE A 57 -23.77 -4.75 17.27
C ILE A 57 -25.19 -4.55 16.72
N SER A 58 -25.37 -4.62 15.39
CA SER A 58 -26.70 -4.50 14.78
C SER A 58 -27.65 -5.62 15.21
N ILE A 59 -27.16 -6.87 15.27
CA ILE A 59 -27.98 -8.01 15.70
C ILE A 59 -28.40 -7.86 17.17
N VAL A 60 -27.46 -7.45 18.04
CA VAL A 60 -27.75 -7.19 19.45
C VAL A 60 -28.78 -6.07 19.59
N PHE A 61 -28.62 -4.98 18.84
CA PHE A 61 -29.54 -3.85 18.86
C PHE A 61 -30.94 -4.25 18.41
N ILE A 62 -31.06 -4.98 17.30
CA ILE A 62 -32.36 -5.50 16.81
C ILE A 62 -33.02 -6.40 17.86
N SER A 63 -32.25 -7.28 18.49
CA SER A 63 -32.75 -8.17 19.55
C SER A 63 -33.31 -7.36 20.73
N PHE A 64 -32.62 -6.27 21.11
CA PHE A 64 -33.05 -5.38 22.19
C PHE A 64 -34.34 -4.63 21.84
N VAL A 65 -34.43 -4.12 20.60
CA VAL A 65 -35.65 -3.45 20.10
C VAL A 65 -36.83 -4.41 20.10
N ILE A 66 -36.65 -5.65 19.63
CA ILE A 66 -37.71 -6.67 19.62
C ILE A 66 -38.18 -6.99 21.05
N GLN A 67 -37.24 -7.17 21.99
CA GLN A 67 -37.59 -7.41 23.39
C GLN A 67 -38.35 -6.23 24.00
N TYR A 68 -37.95 -5.00 23.70
CA TYR A 68 -38.65 -3.80 24.17
C TYR A 68 -40.10 -3.75 23.67
N TYR A 69 -40.34 -4.05 22.39
CA TYR A 69 -41.68 -4.07 21.81
C TYR A 69 -42.55 -5.24 22.32
N LEU A 70 -41.97 -6.41 22.59
CA LEU A 70 -42.72 -7.57 23.11
C LEU A 70 -43.00 -7.46 24.62
N SER A 71 -42.19 -6.71 25.34
CA SER A 71 -42.34 -6.51 26.79
C SER A 71 -43.20 -5.27 27.14
N SER A 72 -43.64 -4.51 26.15
CA SER A 72 -44.59 -3.40 26.26
C SER A 72 -45.98 -3.84 25.84
#